data_AF-A0A6C2YWP7-F1
#
_entry.id   AF-A0A6C2YWP7-F1
#
_cell.length_a   1.000
_cell.length_b   1.000
_cell.length_c   1.000
_cell.angle_alpha   90.00
_cell.angle_beta   90.00
_cell.angle_gamma   90.00
#
_symmetry.space_group_name_H-M   'P 1'
#
loop_
_entity.id
_entity.type
_entity.pdbx_description
1 polymer ?
#
loop_
_entity_poly.entity_id
_entity_poly.type
_entity_poly.pdbx_seq_one_letter_code
_entity_poly.pdbx_strand_id
1 'polypeptide(L)' 'MAKIAELKKPDEVPKLTLRCDELARAMGISVISVRRLVKNTDIPKVRLPGSRVIIFPLAEVQEWLSRQVTKGGEANG' A
#
# COMPACT_ATOMS: atom_id res chain seq x y z
N MET A 1 -28.39 9.34 35.97
CA MET A 1 -27.16 9.79 35.28
C MET A 1 -26.96 8.91 34.07
N ALA A 2 -27.08 9.46 32.85
CA ALA A 2 -27.04 8.68 31.61
C ALA A 2 -25.60 8.24 31.29
N LYS A 3 -25.41 6.94 31.05
CA LYS A 3 -24.18 6.38 30.50
C LYS A 3 -24.10 6.76 29.02
N ILE A 4 -23.22 7.70 28.70
CA ILE A 4 -22.91 8.08 27.33
C ILE A 4 -22.11 6.92 26.75
N ALA A 5 -22.67 6.23 25.75
CA ALA A 5 -21.99 5.17 25.03
C ALA A 5 -20.70 5.73 24.40
N GLU A 6 -19.57 5.09 24.68
CA GLU A 6 -18.30 5.36 24.02
C GLU A 6 -18.48 5.21 22.51
N LEU A 7 -18.47 6.34 21.80
CA LEU A 7 -18.36 6.36 20.35
C LEU A 7 -17.02 5.71 19.98
N LYS A 8 -17.09 4.44 19.56
CA LYS A 8 -15.96 3.71 18.95
C LYS A 8 -15.38 4.63 17.87
N LYS A 9 -14.13 5.07 18.05
CA LYS A 9 -13.43 5.90 17.05
C LYS A 9 -13.60 5.23 15.67
N PRO A 10 -13.84 5.97 14.58
CA PRO A 10 -13.99 5.40 13.23
C PRO A 10 -12.69 4.83 12.63
N ASP A 11 -11.74 4.40 13.48
CA ASP A 11 -10.39 3.94 13.14
C ASP A 11 -10.35 2.50 12.60
N GLU A 12 -11.46 1.76 12.67
CA GLU A 12 -11.48 0.32 12.40
C GLU A 12 -11.98 -0.04 10.99
N VAL A 13 -12.12 0.93 10.08
CA VAL A 13 -12.44 0.58 8.68
C VAL A 13 -11.15 0.13 8.01
N PRO A 14 -11.00 -1.17 7.66
CA PRO A 14 -9.77 -1.67 7.08
C PRO A 14 -9.52 -0.98 5.74
N LYS A 15 -8.35 -0.36 5.64
CA LYS A 15 -7.95 0.38 4.46
C LYS A 15 -7.56 -0.58 3.34
N LEU A 16 -8.47 -0.78 2.39
CA LEU A 16 -8.29 -1.77 1.31
C LEU A 16 -7.28 -1.32 0.25
N THR A 17 -7.05 -0.02 0.11
CA THR A 17 -6.15 0.54 -0.91
C THR A 17 -5.33 1.72 -0.37
N LEU A 18 -4.12 1.87 -0.90
CA LEU A 18 -3.22 2.98 -0.59
C LEU A 18 -3.06 3.89 -1.81
N ARG A 19 -2.91 5.19 -1.58
CA ARG A 19 -2.41 6.12 -2.59
C ARG A 19 -0.89 6.09 -2.67
N CYS A 20 -0.32 6.75 -3.67
CA CYS A 20 1.12 6.77 -3.93
C CYS A 20 1.95 7.32 -2.76
N ASP A 21 1.46 8.38 -2.11
CA ASP A 21 2.06 9.01 -0.93
C ASP A 21 1.92 8.13 0.33
N GLU A 22 0.79 7.43 0.46
CA GLU A 22 0.53 6.53 1.57
C GLU A 22 1.39 5.27 1.49
N LEU A 23 1.53 4.70 0.28
CA LEU A 23 2.45 3.60 0.02
C LEU A 23 3.90 4.01 0.29
N ALA A 24 4.29 5.21 -0.13
CA ALA A 24 5.63 5.75 0.13
C ALA A 24 5.92 5.80 1.64
N ARG A 25 4.97 6.31 2.44
CA ARG A 25 5.09 6.33 3.91
C ARG A 25 5.13 4.94 4.50
N ALA A 26 4.25 4.03 4.07
CA ALA A 26 4.19 2.66 4.56
C ALA A 26 5.48 1.86 4.28
N MET A 27 6.12 2.12 3.14
CA MET A 27 7.38 1.48 2.75
C MET A 27 8.64 2.21 3.26
N GLY A 28 8.50 3.40 3.84
CA GLY A 28 9.65 4.21 4.26
C GLY A 28 10.51 4.73 3.09
N ILE A 29 9.93 4.92 1.91
CA ILE A 29 10.64 5.40 0.71
C ILE A 29 10.04 6.70 0.17
N SER A 30 10.74 7.36 -0.74
CA SER A 30 10.22 8.57 -1.40
C SER A 30 9.10 8.26 -2.40
N VAL A 31 8.18 9.20 -2.62
CA VAL A 31 7.15 9.11 -3.66
C VAL A 31 7.77 8.96 -5.06
N ILE A 32 8.93 9.57 -5.31
CA ILE A 32 9.66 9.43 -6.57
C ILE A 32 10.14 7.98 -6.74
N SER A 33 10.62 7.34 -5.67
CA SER A 33 11.00 5.94 -5.65
C SER A 33 9.80 5.02 -5.93
N VAL A 34 8.63 5.28 -5.34
CA VAL A 34 7.39 4.56 -5.66
C VAL A 34 7.03 4.71 -7.14
N ARG A 35 7.14 5.93 -7.70
CA ARG A 35 6.88 6.15 -9.14
C ARG A 35 7.86 5.41 -10.04
N ARG A 36 9.13 5.32 -9.65
CA ARG A 36 10.14 4.51 -10.37
C ARG A 36 9.81 3.02 -10.26
N LEU A 37 9.44 2.55 -9.07
CA LEU A 37 9.01 1.17 -8.84
C LEU A 37 7.85 0.80 -9.76
N VAL A 38 6.81 1.65 -9.81
CA VAL A 38 5.64 1.50 -10.68
C VAL A 38 5.99 1.41 -12.17
N LYS A 39 7.06 2.09 -12.60
CA LYS A 39 7.54 2.09 -14.00
C LYS A 39 8.41 0.88 -14.32
N ASN A 40 9.22 0.45 -13.35
CA ASN A 40 10.27 -0.55 -13.58
C ASN A 40 9.86 -1.96 -13.15
N THR A 41 8.72 -2.11 -12.46
CA THR A 41 8.25 -3.38 -11.92
C THR A 41 6.76 -3.56 -12.17
N ASP A 42 6.30 -4.80 -12.04
CA ASP A 42 4.90 -5.17 -12.14
C ASP A 42 4.18 -5.14 -10.78
N ILE A 43 4.45 -4.09 -9.99
CA ILE A 43 3.75 -3.89 -8.71
C ILE A 43 2.22 -3.74 -8.97
N PRO A 44 1.37 -4.46 -8.21
CA PRO A 44 -0.09 -4.36 -8.34
C PRO A 44 -0.58 -2.93 -8.16
N LYS A 45 -1.33 -2.44 -9.15
CA LYS A 45 -1.83 -1.06 -9.18
C LYS A 45 -3.12 -0.98 -9.97
N VAL A 46 -4.04 -0.14 -9.52
CA VAL A 46 -5.27 0.18 -10.23
C VAL A 46 -5.27 1.66 -10.57
N ARG A 47 -5.52 1.97 -11.83
CA ARG A 47 -5.75 3.36 -12.26
C ARG A 47 -7.25 3.60 -12.26
N LEU A 48 -7.69 4.63 -11.54
CA LEU A 48 -9.10 4.96 -11.49
C LEU A 48 -9.61 5.43 -12.87
N PRO A 49 -10.76 4.94 -13.34
CA PRO A 49 -11.32 5.36 -14.62
C PRO A 49 -11.62 6.87 -14.59
N GLY A 50 -11.30 7.56 -15.68
CA GLY A 50 -11.48 9.02 -15.77
C GLY A 50 -10.50 9.84 -14.92
N SER A 51 -9.51 9.22 -14.28
CA SER A 51 -8.56 9.90 -13.40
C SER A 51 -7.10 9.56 -13.68
N ARG A 52 -6.20 10.46 -13.26
CA ARG A 52 -4.75 10.23 -13.22
C ARG A 52 -4.32 9.58 -11.90
N VAL A 53 -5.24 9.36 -10.97
CA VAL A 53 -4.97 8.74 -9.67
C VAL A 53 -4.71 7.25 -9.83
N ILE A 54 -3.62 6.80 -9.20
CA ILE A 54 -3.23 5.41 -9.08
C ILE A 54 -3.41 5.02 -7.61
N ILE A 55 -4.05 3.89 -7.38
CA ILE A 55 -4.21 3.27 -6.08
C ILE A 55 -3.57 1.88 -6.07
N PHE A 56 -3.20 1.44 -4.88
CA PHE A 56 -2.46 0.21 -4.63
C PHE A 56 -3.30 -0.68 -3.72
N PRO A 57 -3.86 -1.79 -4.22
CA PRO A 57 -4.59 -2.75 -3.39
C PRO A 57 -3.67 -3.33 -2.33
N LEU A 58 -4.03 -3.19 -1.05
CA LEU A 58 -3.13 -3.50 0.06
C LEU A 58 -2.72 -4.98 0.08
N ALA A 59 -3.69 -5.89 -0.06
CA ALA A 59 -3.46 -7.33 -0.02
C ALA A 59 -2.52 -7.80 -1.13
N GLU A 60 -2.77 -7.36 -2.38
CA GLU A 60 -1.95 -7.72 -3.54
C GLU A 60 -0.54 -7.17 -3.43
N VAL A 61 -0.39 -5.92 -2.95
CA VAL A 61 0.94 -5.33 -2.75
C VAL A 61 1.72 -6.04 -1.64
N GLN A 62 1.08 -6.43 -0.54
CA GLN A 62 1.72 -7.20 0.53
C GLN A 62 2.17 -8.58 0.03
N GLU A 63 1.32 -9.26 -0.73
CA GLU A 63 1.67 -10.56 -1.32
C GLU A 63 2.82 -10.41 -2.32
N TRP A 64 2.76 -9.40 -3.19
CA TRP A 64 3.82 -9.11 -4.14
C TRP A 64 5.16 -8.82 -3.45
N LEU A 65 5.16 -7.98 -2.41
CA LEU A 65 6.35 -7.68 -1.60
C LEU A 65 6.92 -8.95 -0.96
N SER A 66 6.05 -9.81 -0.41
CA SER A 66 6.47 -11.07 0.21
C SER A 66 7.22 -11.97 -0.79
N ARG A 67 6.78 -12.00 -2.05
CA ARG A 67 7.47 -12.73 -3.14
C ARG A 67 8.82 -12.10 -3.52
N GLN A 68 8.94 -10.78 -3.48
CA GLN A 68 10.21 -10.10 -3.79
C GLN A 68 11.30 -10.38 -2.74
N VAL A 69 10.92 -10.44 -1.46
CA VAL A 69 11.86 -10.75 -0.36
C VAL A 69 12.44 -12.16 -0.52
N THR A 70 11.62 -13.15 -0.91
CA THR A 70 12.10 -14.51 -1.18
C THR A 70 13.12 -14.56 -2.32
N LYS A 71 12.92 -13.75 -3.38
CA LYS A 71 13.81 -13.71 -4.54
C LYS A 71 15.16 -13.02 -4.26
N GLY A 72 15.22 -12.16 -3.24
CA GLY A 72 16.46 -11.49 -2.81
C GLY A 72 17.31 -12.31 -1.84
N GLY A 73 16.79 -13.41 -1.30
CA GLY A 73 17.48 -14.26 -0.33
C GLY A 73 18.46 -15.28 -0.92
N GLU A 74 18.40 -15.56 -2.23
CA GLU A 74 19.23 -16.59 -2.89
C GLU A 74 20.57 -16.05 -3.44
N ALA A 75 20.90 -14.77 -3.21
CA ALA A 75 22.12 -14.15 -3.76
C ALA A 75 23.26 -13.94 -2.73
N ASN A 76 23.15 -14.48 -1.51
CA ASN A 76 24.25 -14.52 -0.55
C ASN A 76 24.21 -15.84 0.23
N GLY A 77 24.76 -16.88 -0.39
CA GLY A 77 25.12 -18.16 0.22
C GLY A 77 26.45 -18.62 -0.33
#